data_AF-A0A8T5U7B9-F1
#
_entry.id   AF-A0A8T5U7B9-F1
#
_cell.length_a   1.000
_cell.length_b   1.000
_cell.length_c   1.000
_cell.angle_alpha   90.00
_cell.angle_beta   90.00
_cell.angle_gamma   90.00
#
_symmetry.space_group_name_H-M   'P 1'
#
loop_
_entity.id
_entity.type
_entity.pdbx_description
1 polymer ?
#
loop_
_entity_poly.entity_id
_entity_poly.type
_entity_poly.pdbx_seq_one_letter_code
_entity_poly.pdbx_strand_id
1 'polypeptide(L)'
;RDLIEETLNIPVLCPKQKHAIEDSKIKQRLLFKEIAPESNPRFQIFNPKDYTNNNDVKNEVYKWLDQLSDQAVVKPDRPTAGKGVGVWGDHFTTREQLFEHFLSNFQYGSVIIEEKIDGEESSFQAFSDGQHLVPLPSVRDYKRAFNNDRGPNTGGMGSYKDIKDNLPFLTSSERTDELALANKIFQNWKEKIGDNSALRGVPLYLAFMHSKQGLKILENNSRPGDPEIMNILPLLEDDFVDVCHKMLDGTLTNIKLKKAASVLTYKVPPNYGGYMTTYPHLVNKSSVNNPVDLSKANSLVEKCSDRIRVYPGSMEKRDSGIFALRSRAVAILGIGDSIEEARKISLEGAGLISGGALWSRTDIASKTHILRSISKMELLRSNK
;
A
#
# COMPACT_ATOMS: atom_id res chain seq x y z
N ARG A 1 0.29 0.91 21.74
CA ARG A 1 1.25 1.88 22.31
C ARG A 1 0.78 2.38 23.66
N ASP A 2 -0.36 3.07 23.72
CA ASP A 2 -0.79 3.79 24.92
C ASP A 2 -0.76 2.91 26.19
N LEU A 3 -1.36 1.72 26.12
CA LEU A 3 -1.35 0.76 27.23
C LEU A 3 0.07 0.34 27.66
N ILE A 4 0.98 0.08 26.70
CA ILE A 4 2.34 -0.39 26.99
C ILE A 4 3.17 0.73 27.63
N GLU A 5 3.08 1.94 27.08
CA GLU A 5 3.80 3.10 27.62
C GLU A 5 3.26 3.47 29.01
N GLU A 6 1.94 3.47 29.21
CA GLU A 6 1.31 3.82 30.49
C GLU A 6 1.59 2.79 31.59
N THR A 7 1.47 1.48 31.29
CA THR A 7 1.52 0.44 32.32
C THR A 7 2.92 -0.13 32.57
N LEU A 8 3.77 -0.15 31.54
CA LEU A 8 5.08 -0.78 31.61
C LEU A 8 6.24 0.22 31.47
N ASN A 9 5.95 1.48 31.13
CA ASN A 9 6.96 2.50 30.83
C ASN A 9 7.97 2.03 29.76
N ILE A 10 7.50 1.21 28.81
CA ILE A 10 8.30 0.74 27.68
C ILE A 10 7.96 1.63 26.47
N PRO A 11 8.92 2.38 25.91
CA PRO A 11 8.67 3.23 24.74
C PRO A 11 8.27 2.40 23.52
N VAL A 12 7.29 2.89 22.73
CA VAL A 12 6.79 2.19 21.54
C VAL A 12 6.83 3.09 20.30
N LEU A 13 7.31 2.54 19.19
CA LEU A 13 7.40 3.21 17.89
C LEU A 13 6.14 2.99 17.03
N CYS A 14 5.07 3.68 17.38
CA CYS A 14 3.92 3.87 16.50
C CYS A 14 3.07 5.07 16.96
N PRO A 15 2.13 5.56 16.15
CA PRO A 15 1.25 6.64 16.60
C PRO A 15 0.41 6.19 17.81
N LYS A 16 0.04 7.14 18.67
CA LYS A 16 -0.96 6.87 19.72
C LYS A 16 -2.27 6.40 19.09
N GLN A 17 -3.03 5.54 19.76
CA GLN A 17 -4.22 4.88 19.20
C GLN A 17 -5.22 5.88 18.60
N LYS A 18 -5.44 7.01 19.28
CA LYS A 18 -6.35 8.08 18.81
C LYS A 18 -5.93 8.68 17.47
N HIS A 19 -4.64 8.64 17.14
CA HIS A 19 -4.03 9.26 15.96
C HIS A 19 -3.59 8.23 14.91
N ALA A 20 -3.69 6.93 15.21
CA ALA A 20 -3.59 5.86 14.22
C ALA A 20 -4.91 5.74 13.43
N ILE A 21 -5.14 6.64 12.48
CA ILE A 21 -6.44 6.80 11.77
C ILE A 21 -6.70 5.78 10.66
N GLU A 22 -5.84 4.76 10.49
CA GLU A 22 -6.03 3.71 9.47
C GLU A 22 -7.31 2.88 9.69
N ASP A 23 -7.84 2.89 10.93
CA ASP A 23 -9.04 2.15 11.34
C ASP A 23 -10.35 2.71 10.76
N SER A 24 -10.36 3.96 10.28
CA SER A 24 -11.56 4.65 9.81
C SER A 24 -11.23 5.58 8.63
N LYS A 25 -11.75 5.21 7.46
CA LYS A 25 -11.67 6.06 6.26
C LYS A 25 -12.43 7.36 6.45
N ILE A 26 -13.50 7.38 7.25
CA ILE A 26 -14.24 8.60 7.57
C ILE A 26 -13.34 9.57 8.35
N LYS A 27 -12.65 9.10 9.40
CA LYS A 27 -11.70 9.95 10.15
C LYS A 27 -10.63 10.54 9.23
N GLN A 28 -10.09 9.74 8.32
CA GLN A 28 -9.12 10.21 7.32
C GLN A 28 -9.70 11.31 6.45
N ARG A 29 -10.89 11.09 5.87
CA ARG A 29 -11.55 12.08 5.01
C ARG A 29 -11.87 13.38 5.72
N LEU A 30 -12.32 13.31 6.97
CA LEU A 30 -12.60 14.51 7.77
C LEU A 30 -11.32 15.27 8.11
N LEU A 31 -10.24 14.58 8.49
CA LEU A 31 -8.93 15.20 8.73
C LEU A 31 -8.41 15.92 7.48
N PHE A 32 -8.42 15.23 6.33
CA PHE A 32 -7.94 15.83 5.08
C PHE A 32 -8.86 16.94 4.55
N LYS A 33 -10.17 16.86 4.79
CA LYS A 33 -11.09 17.95 4.45
C LYS A 33 -10.76 19.24 5.20
N GLU A 34 -10.29 19.13 6.43
CA GLU A 34 -9.90 20.28 7.25
C GLU A 34 -8.52 20.83 6.85
N ILE A 35 -7.53 19.96 6.64
CA ILE A 35 -6.14 20.38 6.47
C ILE A 35 -5.74 20.57 5.00
N ALA A 36 -6.15 19.65 4.12
CA ALA A 36 -5.75 19.62 2.71
C ALA A 36 -6.94 19.25 1.79
N PRO A 37 -8.02 20.05 1.79
CA PRO A 37 -9.23 19.77 1.02
C PRO A 37 -8.95 19.63 -0.48
N GLU A 38 -7.94 20.33 -1.00
CA GLU A 38 -7.49 20.27 -2.40
C GLU A 38 -7.00 18.88 -2.82
N SER A 39 -6.42 18.13 -1.89
CA SER A 39 -5.89 16.79 -2.13
C SER A 39 -6.84 15.68 -1.67
N ASN A 40 -7.99 16.04 -1.11
CA ASN A 40 -9.02 15.08 -0.75
C ASN A 40 -9.90 14.78 -1.99
N PRO A 41 -10.21 13.51 -2.30
CA PRO A 41 -11.25 13.19 -3.28
C PRO A 41 -12.58 13.76 -2.80
N ARG A 42 -13.44 14.25 -3.71
CA ARG A 42 -14.83 14.54 -3.36
C ARG A 42 -15.48 13.29 -2.79
N PHE A 43 -16.20 13.43 -1.67
CA PHE A 43 -16.79 12.29 -0.97
C PHE A 43 -18.10 12.65 -0.28
N GLN A 44 -18.96 11.66 -0.10
CA GLN A 44 -20.13 11.71 0.76
C GLN A 44 -20.15 10.50 1.70
N ILE A 45 -20.56 10.74 2.94
CA ILE A 45 -20.69 9.73 3.99
C ILE A 45 -22.16 9.36 4.12
N PHE A 46 -22.46 8.07 4.15
CA PHE A 46 -23.78 7.53 4.36
C PHE A 46 -23.77 6.73 5.68
N ASN A 47 -24.55 7.17 6.66
CA ASN A 47 -24.69 6.47 7.94
C ASN A 47 -26.05 5.76 8.00
N PRO A 48 -26.11 4.45 8.33
CA PRO A 48 -27.37 3.73 8.50
C PRO A 48 -28.37 4.42 9.43
N LYS A 49 -27.90 5.19 10.43
CA LYS A 49 -28.76 5.92 11.37
C LYS A 49 -29.52 7.09 10.75
N ASP A 50 -29.10 7.58 9.59
CA ASP A 50 -29.67 8.76 8.94
C ASP A 50 -30.85 8.39 8.01
N TYR A 51 -31.15 7.10 7.83
CA TYR A 51 -32.14 6.61 6.87
C TYR A 51 -33.11 5.63 7.49
N THR A 52 -34.39 5.72 7.11
CA THR A 52 -35.44 4.84 7.64
C THR A 52 -35.66 3.59 6.79
N ASN A 53 -35.34 3.67 5.50
CA ASN A 53 -35.53 2.59 4.54
C ASN A 53 -34.50 2.66 3.40
N ASN A 54 -34.38 1.57 2.64
CA ASN A 54 -33.40 1.46 1.55
C ASN A 54 -33.69 2.41 0.36
N ASN A 55 -34.93 2.83 0.13
CA ASN A 55 -35.24 3.73 -0.97
C ASN A 55 -34.75 5.16 -0.70
N ASP A 56 -34.82 5.63 0.56
CA ASP A 56 -34.32 6.95 0.95
C ASP A 56 -32.81 7.05 0.67
N VAL A 57 -32.03 6.08 1.17
CA VAL A 57 -30.58 6.05 0.93
C VAL A 57 -30.25 5.83 -0.54
N LYS A 58 -31.03 5.02 -1.27
CA LYS A 58 -30.86 4.84 -2.72
C LYS A 58 -30.97 6.16 -3.48
N ASN A 59 -31.98 6.97 -3.16
CA ASN A 59 -32.19 8.26 -3.81
C ASN A 59 -31.01 9.22 -3.54
N GLU A 60 -30.52 9.28 -2.30
CA GLU A 60 -29.36 10.11 -1.96
C GLU A 60 -28.06 9.61 -2.61
N VAL A 61 -27.85 8.29 -2.66
CA VAL A 61 -26.73 7.69 -3.40
C VAL A 61 -26.80 8.09 -4.88
N TYR A 62 -27.97 7.97 -5.52
CA TYR A 62 -28.12 8.28 -6.94
C TYR A 62 -27.91 9.77 -7.24
N LYS A 63 -28.41 10.67 -6.38
CA LYS A 63 -28.12 12.11 -6.48
C LYS A 63 -26.63 12.42 -6.37
N TRP A 64 -25.92 11.70 -5.48
CA TRP A 64 -24.47 11.85 -5.37
C TRP A 64 -23.74 11.34 -6.62
N LEU A 65 -24.18 10.21 -7.18
CA LEU A 65 -23.64 9.66 -8.43
C LEU A 65 -23.82 10.61 -9.62
N ASP A 66 -24.92 11.38 -9.68
CA ASP A 66 -25.11 12.42 -10.70
C ASP A 66 -23.98 13.46 -10.65
N GLN A 67 -23.58 13.89 -9.44
CA GLN A 67 -22.49 14.86 -9.23
C GLN A 67 -21.10 14.29 -9.57
N LEU A 68 -20.97 12.95 -9.56
CA LEU A 68 -19.75 12.23 -9.90
C LEU A 68 -19.74 11.73 -11.36
N SER A 69 -20.82 11.95 -12.11
CA SER A 69 -21.01 11.35 -13.45
C SER A 69 -20.76 9.84 -13.42
N ASP A 70 -21.28 9.18 -12.39
CA ASP A 70 -21.12 7.76 -12.05
C ASP A 70 -19.68 7.29 -11.76
N GLN A 71 -18.66 8.13 -11.94
CA GLN A 71 -17.26 7.78 -11.66
C GLN A 71 -17.01 7.78 -10.15
N ALA A 72 -17.37 6.66 -9.51
CA ALA A 72 -17.38 6.52 -8.06
C ALA A 72 -16.59 5.31 -7.54
N VAL A 73 -16.17 5.42 -6.28
CA VAL A 73 -15.57 4.36 -5.47
C VAL A 73 -16.37 4.21 -4.18
N VAL A 74 -16.86 3.01 -3.91
CA VAL A 74 -17.60 2.68 -2.68
C VAL A 74 -16.65 2.04 -1.68
N LYS A 75 -16.55 2.58 -0.46
CA LYS A 75 -15.66 2.10 0.59
C LYS A 75 -16.38 1.97 1.93
N PRO A 76 -16.27 0.84 2.66
CA PRO A 76 -16.68 0.79 4.06
C PRO A 76 -15.73 1.65 4.91
N ASP A 77 -16.26 2.23 5.99
CA ASP A 77 -15.44 3.03 6.92
C ASP A 77 -14.26 2.22 7.47
N ARG A 78 -14.54 1.08 8.09
CA ARG A 78 -13.51 0.19 8.64
C ARG A 78 -12.81 -0.62 7.55
N PRO A 79 -11.52 -0.95 7.73
CA PRO A 79 -10.82 -1.90 6.85
C PRO A 79 -11.58 -3.23 6.75
N THR A 80 -11.68 -3.74 5.53
CA THR A 80 -12.17 -5.10 5.25
C THR A 80 -11.04 -5.89 4.61
N ALA A 81 -11.14 -7.23 4.58
CA ALA A 81 -10.13 -8.10 3.97
C ALA A 81 -10.16 -8.05 2.42
N GLY A 82 -10.18 -6.84 1.83
CA GLY A 82 -10.11 -6.59 0.39
C GLY A 82 -11.43 -6.68 -0.37
N LYS A 83 -12.54 -7.04 0.28
CA LYS A 83 -13.85 -7.25 -0.39
C LYS A 83 -14.81 -6.06 -0.33
N GLY A 84 -14.59 -5.09 0.56
CA GLY A 84 -15.54 -4.00 0.75
C GLY A 84 -15.36 -2.83 -0.21
N VAL A 85 -14.17 -2.63 -0.78
CA VAL A 85 -13.92 -1.52 -1.71
C VAL A 85 -14.34 -1.92 -3.13
N GLY A 86 -15.20 -1.12 -3.77
CA GLY A 86 -15.65 -1.33 -5.15
C GLY A 86 -15.43 -0.07 -5.99
N VAL A 87 -15.03 -0.25 -7.26
CA VAL A 87 -14.66 0.83 -8.18
C VAL A 87 -15.51 0.76 -9.45
N TRP A 88 -16.04 1.91 -9.90
CA TRP A 88 -16.80 2.00 -11.15
C TRP A 88 -15.98 1.61 -12.37
N GLY A 89 -16.55 0.77 -13.23
CA GLY A 89 -15.92 0.20 -14.42
C GLY A 89 -15.06 -1.03 -14.16
N ASP A 90 -14.92 -1.47 -12.90
CA ASP A 90 -14.18 -2.68 -12.53
C ASP A 90 -15.05 -3.65 -11.72
N HIS A 91 -15.67 -3.15 -10.64
CA HIS A 91 -16.54 -3.98 -9.80
C HIS A 91 -18.02 -3.89 -10.19
N PHE A 92 -18.41 -2.77 -10.81
CA PHE A 92 -19.77 -2.51 -11.27
C PHE A 92 -19.76 -1.57 -12.47
N THR A 93 -20.74 -1.74 -13.36
CA THR A 93 -20.95 -0.91 -14.57
C THR A 93 -22.33 -0.27 -14.61
N THR A 94 -23.19 -0.57 -13.64
CA THR A 94 -24.52 0.04 -13.48
C THR A 94 -24.71 0.60 -12.07
N ARG A 95 -25.63 1.57 -11.91
CA ARG A 95 -25.95 2.14 -10.60
C ARG A 95 -26.56 1.09 -9.66
N GLU A 96 -27.31 0.14 -10.19
CA GLU A 96 -27.92 -0.96 -9.44
C GLU A 96 -26.83 -1.86 -8.84
N GLN A 97 -25.83 -2.26 -9.63
CA GLN A 97 -24.71 -3.08 -9.15
C GLN A 97 -23.89 -2.32 -8.08
N LEU A 98 -23.64 -1.02 -8.30
CA LEU A 98 -23.00 -0.18 -7.28
C LEU A 98 -23.83 -0.17 -6.00
N PHE A 99 -25.15 -0.01 -6.11
CA PHE A 99 -26.03 0.07 -4.95
C PHE A 99 -26.13 -1.27 -4.19
N GLU A 100 -26.13 -2.40 -4.89
CA GLU A 100 -26.03 -3.73 -4.27
C GLU A 100 -24.73 -3.88 -3.48
N HIS A 101 -23.60 -3.48 -4.07
CA HIS A 101 -22.30 -3.47 -3.39
C HIS A 101 -22.30 -2.50 -2.20
N PHE A 102 -22.91 -1.32 -2.35
CA PHE A 102 -23.11 -0.36 -1.26
C PHE A 102 -23.88 -0.99 -0.11
N LEU A 103 -25.05 -1.60 -0.37
CA LEU A 103 -25.88 -2.24 0.65
C LEU A 103 -25.14 -3.38 1.37
N SER A 104 -24.32 -4.13 0.63
CA SER A 104 -23.52 -5.21 1.20
C SER A 104 -22.54 -4.73 2.27
N ASN A 105 -22.06 -3.49 2.16
CA ASN A 105 -21.24 -2.83 3.18
C ASN A 105 -22.09 -2.10 4.22
N PHE A 106 -23.16 -1.44 3.78
CA PHE A 106 -24.00 -0.56 4.59
C PHE A 106 -24.71 -1.29 5.75
N GLN A 107 -25.04 -2.57 5.56
CA GLN A 107 -25.60 -3.42 6.62
C GLN A 107 -24.64 -3.58 7.82
N TYR A 108 -23.34 -3.33 7.65
CA TYR A 108 -22.33 -3.46 8.70
C TYR A 108 -21.87 -2.11 9.29
N GLY A 109 -22.30 -0.98 8.73
CA GLY A 109 -21.93 0.35 9.22
C GLY A 109 -21.88 1.40 8.13
N SER A 110 -21.27 2.55 8.45
CA SER A 110 -21.16 3.68 7.53
C SER A 110 -20.34 3.36 6.28
N VAL A 111 -20.79 3.90 5.15
CA VAL A 111 -20.15 3.73 3.84
C VAL A 111 -19.81 5.10 3.27
N ILE A 112 -18.67 5.20 2.61
CA ILE A 112 -18.22 6.39 1.91
C ILE A 112 -18.33 6.12 0.41
N ILE A 113 -18.87 7.08 -0.33
CA ILE A 113 -18.80 7.10 -1.80
C ILE A 113 -17.92 8.28 -2.20
N GLU A 114 -16.81 7.98 -2.86
CA GLU A 114 -15.79 8.94 -3.30
C GLU A 114 -15.79 9.05 -4.81
N GLU A 115 -15.30 10.17 -5.34
CA GLU A 115 -14.99 10.26 -6.77
C GLU A 115 -13.87 9.29 -7.16
N LYS A 116 -14.00 8.67 -8.32
CA LYS A 116 -12.94 7.87 -8.93
C LYS A 116 -11.94 8.81 -9.58
N ILE A 117 -10.70 8.74 -9.13
CA ILE A 117 -9.59 9.55 -9.65
C ILE A 117 -8.80 8.70 -10.63
N ASP A 118 -8.59 9.22 -11.84
CA ASP A 118 -7.71 8.59 -12.82
C ASP A 118 -6.30 9.19 -12.74
N GLY A 119 -5.31 8.32 -12.59
CA GLY A 119 -3.93 8.71 -12.36
C GLY A 119 -2.97 7.54 -12.21
N GLU A 120 -1.77 7.83 -11.74
CA GLU A 120 -0.80 6.82 -11.29
C GLU A 120 -0.60 6.90 -9.78
N GLU A 121 -0.60 5.72 -9.14
CA GLU A 121 -0.44 5.58 -7.70
C GLU A 121 1.04 5.56 -7.30
N SER A 122 1.33 6.20 -6.17
CA SER A 122 2.62 6.14 -5.49
C SER A 122 2.40 6.03 -3.98
N SER A 123 3.28 5.31 -3.32
CA SER A 123 3.25 5.06 -1.89
C SER A 123 4.30 5.93 -1.21
N PHE A 124 3.84 6.99 -0.54
CA PHE A 124 4.67 7.86 0.27
C PHE A 124 4.70 7.34 1.70
N GLN A 125 5.89 7.26 2.29
CA GLN A 125 6.09 6.86 3.68
C GLN A 125 7.04 7.83 4.35
N ALA A 126 6.88 8.05 5.65
CA ALA A 126 7.81 8.86 6.41
C ALA A 126 8.00 8.30 7.82
N PHE A 127 9.25 8.32 8.29
CA PHE A 127 9.53 8.18 9.71
C PHE A 127 9.24 9.50 10.42
N SER A 128 8.79 9.40 11.65
CA SER A 128 8.46 10.54 12.49
C SER A 128 8.93 10.26 13.91
N ASP A 129 9.63 11.21 14.48
CA ASP A 129 9.93 11.22 15.92
C ASP A 129 8.83 11.91 16.73
N GLY A 130 7.79 12.41 16.04
CA GLY A 130 6.67 13.20 16.56
C GLY A 130 6.89 14.72 16.45
N GLN A 131 8.13 15.16 16.25
CA GLN A 131 8.53 16.55 16.07
C GLN A 131 8.88 16.88 14.61
N HIS A 132 9.63 15.99 13.98
CA HIS A 132 10.15 16.04 12.63
C HIS A 132 9.57 14.89 11.81
N LEU A 133 9.42 15.14 10.51
CA LEU A 133 8.97 14.14 9.53
C LEU A 133 10.11 13.90 8.54
N VAL A 134 10.63 12.67 8.51
CA VAL A 134 11.68 12.26 7.57
C VAL A 134 11.05 11.41 6.46
N PRO A 135 10.83 11.99 5.26
CA PRO A 135 10.23 11.28 4.14
C PRO A 135 11.17 10.20 3.60
N LEU A 136 10.59 9.05 3.26
CA LEU A 136 11.25 7.95 2.56
C LEU A 136 11.06 8.10 1.05
N PRO A 137 11.93 7.50 0.21
CA PRO A 137 11.73 7.44 -1.24
C PRO A 137 10.35 6.91 -1.62
N SER A 138 9.76 7.42 -2.71
CA SER A 138 8.50 6.94 -3.24
C SER A 138 8.66 5.50 -3.74
N VAL A 139 7.73 4.64 -3.32
CA VAL A 139 7.64 3.25 -3.74
C VAL A 139 6.36 3.07 -4.54
N ARG A 140 6.35 2.14 -5.48
CA ARG A 140 5.12 1.70 -6.14
C ARG A 140 4.85 0.25 -5.84
N ASP A 141 3.63 -0.05 -5.44
CA ASP A 141 3.17 -1.40 -5.20
C ASP A 141 2.30 -1.94 -6.36
N TYR A 142 2.03 -3.24 -6.29
CA TYR A 142 1.22 -3.97 -7.27
C TYR A 142 0.08 -4.69 -6.54
N LYS A 143 -1.02 -3.97 -6.28
CA LYS A 143 -2.18 -4.49 -5.52
C LYS A 143 -2.90 -5.63 -6.22
N ARG A 144 -3.01 -5.59 -7.54
CA ARG A 144 -3.76 -6.58 -8.34
C ARG A 144 -3.06 -7.93 -8.34
N ALA A 145 -3.85 -8.99 -8.15
CA ALA A 145 -3.36 -10.35 -8.05
C ALA A 145 -2.57 -10.78 -9.30
N PHE A 146 -3.11 -10.54 -10.49
CA PHE A 146 -2.57 -11.12 -11.72
C PHE A 146 -1.80 -10.10 -12.56
N ASN A 147 -0.95 -10.62 -13.47
CA ASN A 147 -0.23 -9.80 -14.44
C ASN A 147 -1.16 -8.87 -15.23
N ASN A 148 -0.60 -7.73 -15.64
CA ASN A 148 -1.26 -6.62 -16.33
C ASN A 148 -2.35 -5.95 -15.49
N ASP A 149 -2.18 -5.97 -14.17
CA ASP A 149 -3.11 -5.38 -13.19
C ASP A 149 -4.52 -5.94 -13.26
N ARG A 150 -4.62 -7.27 -13.44
CA ARG A 150 -5.88 -8.00 -13.51
C ARG A 150 -6.20 -8.74 -12.21
N GLY A 151 -7.45 -9.19 -12.09
CA GLY A 151 -7.92 -9.92 -10.93
C GLY A 151 -8.25 -9.01 -9.75
N PRO A 152 -8.58 -9.61 -8.59
CA PRO A 152 -8.96 -8.83 -7.42
C PRO A 152 -7.77 -8.05 -6.84
N ASN A 153 -8.09 -7.02 -6.06
CA ASN A 153 -7.11 -6.36 -5.20
C ASN A 153 -6.64 -7.34 -4.10
N THR A 154 -5.38 -7.25 -3.75
CA THR A 154 -4.71 -8.03 -2.71
C THR A 154 -3.95 -7.07 -1.79
N GLY A 155 -3.27 -7.61 -0.76
CA GLY A 155 -2.36 -6.81 0.06
C GLY A 155 -1.06 -6.36 -0.65
N GLY A 156 -0.86 -6.71 -1.92
CA GLY A 156 0.33 -6.40 -2.71
C GLY A 156 1.07 -7.67 -3.17
N MET A 157 1.30 -7.78 -4.48
CA MET A 157 2.04 -8.89 -5.11
C MET A 157 3.54 -8.58 -5.30
N GLY A 158 3.95 -7.34 -5.01
CA GLY A 158 5.30 -6.85 -5.18
C GLY A 158 5.32 -5.33 -5.17
N SER A 159 6.52 -4.76 -5.22
CA SER A 159 6.74 -3.31 -5.22
C SER A 159 8.12 -2.96 -5.75
N TYR A 160 8.34 -1.70 -6.12
CA TYR A 160 9.64 -1.22 -6.54
C TYR A 160 9.93 0.23 -6.13
N LYS A 161 11.23 0.51 -6.02
CA LYS A 161 11.83 1.84 -5.85
C LYS A 161 12.83 2.05 -6.99
N ASP A 162 12.87 3.26 -7.55
CA ASP A 162 13.92 3.66 -8.50
C ASP A 162 15.24 3.97 -7.78
N ILE A 163 16.32 4.24 -8.50
CA ILE A 163 17.59 4.72 -7.93
C ILE A 163 17.40 6.08 -7.24
N LYS A 164 16.56 6.93 -7.83
CA LYS A 164 16.16 8.24 -7.28
C LYS A 164 15.12 8.09 -6.18
N ASP A 165 14.80 9.20 -5.53
CA ASP A 165 13.78 9.25 -4.47
C ASP A 165 12.34 9.32 -5.01
N ASN A 166 12.18 9.57 -6.32
CA ASN A 166 10.90 9.60 -7.02
C ASN A 166 10.81 8.46 -8.03
N LEU A 167 9.59 8.02 -8.31
CA LEU A 167 9.32 6.96 -9.28
C LEU A 167 9.51 7.47 -10.72
N PRO A 168 9.79 6.60 -11.71
CA PRO A 168 10.12 7.01 -13.08
C PRO A 168 9.02 7.80 -13.79
N PHE A 169 7.75 7.58 -13.42
CA PHE A 169 6.61 8.30 -13.97
C PHE A 169 6.34 9.64 -13.26
N LEU A 170 7.09 9.98 -12.21
CA LEU A 170 6.99 11.24 -11.47
C LEU A 170 8.10 12.20 -11.87
N THR A 171 7.75 13.47 -12.00
CA THR A 171 8.69 14.59 -12.11
C THR A 171 9.23 14.99 -10.74
N SER A 172 10.37 15.68 -10.71
CA SER A 172 10.91 16.24 -9.46
C SER A 172 9.95 17.25 -8.81
N SER A 173 9.16 17.97 -9.60
CA SER A 173 8.13 18.89 -9.09
C SER A 173 7.03 18.14 -8.37
N GLU A 174 6.48 17.07 -8.98
CA GLU A 174 5.43 16.26 -8.34
C GLU A 174 5.93 15.60 -7.05
N ARG A 175 7.20 15.17 -7.00
CA ARG A 175 7.82 14.72 -5.75
C ARG A 175 7.91 15.83 -4.71
N THR A 176 8.24 17.05 -5.12
CA THR A 176 8.27 18.21 -4.22
C THR A 176 6.87 18.51 -3.67
N ASP A 177 5.83 18.37 -4.49
CA ASP A 177 4.43 18.52 -4.09
C ASP A 177 4.02 17.46 -3.05
N GLU A 178 4.44 16.19 -3.21
CA GLU A 178 4.23 15.14 -2.20
C GLU A 178 4.84 15.52 -0.85
N LEU A 179 6.10 15.98 -0.87
CA LEU A 179 6.83 16.36 0.35
C LEU A 179 6.17 17.56 1.03
N ALA A 180 5.79 18.58 0.26
CA ALA A 180 5.14 19.78 0.77
C ALA A 180 3.78 19.45 1.40
N LEU A 181 2.97 18.62 0.73
CA LEU A 181 1.67 18.19 1.23
C LEU A 181 1.77 17.34 2.50
N ALA A 182 2.67 16.36 2.52
CA ALA A 182 2.89 15.52 3.71
C ALA A 182 3.36 16.35 4.91
N ASN A 183 4.27 17.30 4.70
CA ASN A 183 4.72 18.22 5.74
C ASN A 183 3.58 19.13 6.23
N LYS A 184 2.77 19.70 5.32
CA LYS A 184 1.58 20.49 5.68
C LYS A 184 0.63 19.69 6.56
N ILE A 185 0.32 18.44 6.18
CA ILE A 185 -0.53 17.54 6.95
C ILE A 185 0.07 17.28 8.33
N PHE A 186 1.34 16.90 8.39
CA PHE A 186 2.01 16.58 9.65
C PHE A 186 2.04 17.77 10.61
N GLN A 187 2.43 18.96 10.16
CA GLN A 187 2.53 20.14 11.03
C GLN A 187 1.15 20.56 11.58
N ASN A 188 0.14 20.70 10.72
CA ASN A 188 -1.21 21.06 11.17
C ASN A 188 -1.80 20.00 12.10
N TRP A 189 -1.57 18.72 11.81
CA TRP A 189 -2.08 17.65 12.65
C TRP A 189 -1.40 17.63 14.02
N LYS A 190 -0.06 17.76 14.05
CA LYS A 190 0.73 17.86 15.27
C LYS A 190 0.29 19.05 16.14
N GLU A 191 0.15 20.24 15.54
CA GLU A 191 -0.32 21.45 16.22
C GLU A 191 -1.71 21.25 16.85
N LYS A 192 -2.63 20.65 16.10
CA LYS A 192 -3.99 20.35 16.59
C LYS A 192 -4.00 19.35 17.76
N ILE A 193 -3.06 18.41 17.78
CA ILE A 193 -2.97 17.41 18.85
C ILE A 193 -2.38 18.05 20.13
N GLY A 194 -1.35 18.90 19.99
CA GLY A 194 -0.64 19.50 21.12
C GLY A 194 0.27 18.53 21.89
N ASP A 195 0.44 17.29 21.43
CA ASP A 195 1.35 16.29 21.98
C ASP A 195 2.40 15.91 20.94
N ASN A 196 3.62 16.35 21.19
CA ASN A 196 4.78 16.18 20.32
C ASN A 196 5.25 14.73 20.15
N SER A 197 4.71 13.77 20.90
CA SER A 197 5.03 12.35 20.75
C SER A 197 3.94 11.57 20.02
N ALA A 198 2.77 12.17 19.81
CA ALA A 198 1.56 11.46 19.39
C ALA A 198 1.66 10.81 18.01
N LEU A 199 2.47 11.41 17.12
CA LEU A 199 2.67 10.97 15.74
C LEU A 199 4.02 10.25 15.52
N ARG A 200 4.63 9.67 16.55
CA ARG A 200 5.89 8.90 16.44
C ARG A 200 5.72 7.63 15.58
N GLY A 201 6.79 7.17 14.94
CA GLY A 201 6.81 5.96 14.09
C GLY A 201 6.52 6.30 12.63
N VAL A 202 5.49 5.68 12.04
CA VAL A 202 5.03 5.98 10.67
C VAL A 202 3.58 6.47 10.71
N PRO A 203 3.34 7.75 11.04
CA PRO A 203 1.98 8.30 11.07
C PRO A 203 1.37 8.50 9.68
N LEU A 204 2.25 8.67 8.68
CA LEU A 204 1.91 9.00 7.31
C LEU A 204 2.51 7.96 6.35
N TYR A 205 1.72 6.91 6.10
CA TYR A 205 1.77 6.18 4.84
C TYR A 205 0.66 6.76 3.96
N LEU A 206 0.99 7.58 2.97
CA LEU A 206 0.01 8.21 2.09
C LEU A 206 0.03 7.51 0.74
N ALA A 207 -1.09 6.89 0.37
CA ALA A 207 -1.31 6.40 -0.99
C ALA A 207 -1.73 7.60 -1.86
N PHE A 208 -0.77 8.17 -2.58
CA PHE A 208 -1.04 9.28 -3.48
C PHE A 208 -1.48 8.81 -4.85
N MET A 209 -2.41 9.54 -5.45
CA MET A 209 -2.80 9.43 -6.85
C MET A 209 -2.38 10.71 -7.58
N HIS A 210 -1.50 10.58 -8.55
CA HIS A 210 -1.07 11.67 -9.44
C HIS A 210 -2.03 11.75 -10.62
N SER A 211 -2.84 12.80 -10.65
CA SER A 211 -3.95 12.94 -11.61
C SER A 211 -3.86 14.21 -12.44
N LYS A 212 -4.73 14.33 -13.45
CA LYS A 212 -4.92 15.59 -14.18
C LYS A 212 -5.35 16.73 -13.25
N GLN A 213 -6.11 16.44 -12.20
CA GLN A 213 -6.59 17.41 -11.21
C GLN A 213 -5.58 17.68 -10.08
N GLY A 214 -4.34 17.17 -10.21
CA GLY A 214 -3.30 17.31 -9.21
C GLY A 214 -3.16 16.09 -8.30
N LEU A 215 -2.45 16.27 -7.19
CA LEU A 215 -2.14 15.22 -6.23
C LEU A 215 -3.33 14.96 -5.29
N LYS A 216 -3.77 13.70 -5.21
CA LYS A 216 -4.89 13.27 -4.36
C LYS A 216 -4.45 12.18 -3.38
N ILE A 217 -5.08 12.14 -2.20
CA ILE A 217 -4.80 11.13 -1.16
C ILE A 217 -5.91 10.06 -1.20
N LEU A 218 -5.56 8.83 -1.56
CA LEU A 218 -6.51 7.71 -1.62
C LEU A 218 -6.78 7.11 -0.23
N GLU A 219 -5.75 7.01 0.60
CA GLU A 219 -5.81 6.49 1.97
C GLU A 219 -4.55 6.86 2.76
N ASN A 220 -4.66 6.78 4.09
CA ASN A 220 -3.55 6.83 5.02
C ASN A 220 -3.47 5.54 5.85
N ASN A 221 -2.28 4.95 5.92
CA ASN A 221 -1.97 3.92 6.93
C ASN A 221 -1.09 4.51 8.03
N SER A 222 -1.15 3.95 9.24
CA SER A 222 -0.43 4.44 10.42
C SER A 222 0.70 3.51 10.84
N ARG A 223 1.33 2.89 9.84
CA ARG A 223 2.41 1.92 9.93
C ARG A 223 3.14 1.84 8.58
N PRO A 224 4.33 1.23 8.53
CA PRO A 224 4.97 0.92 7.26
C PRO A 224 4.08 0.04 6.36
N GLY A 225 4.18 0.28 5.07
CA GLY A 225 3.56 -0.54 4.04
C GLY A 225 4.28 -1.88 3.87
N ASP A 226 3.49 -2.91 3.62
CA ASP A 226 3.99 -4.20 3.17
C ASP A 226 3.33 -4.45 1.81
N PRO A 227 4.09 -4.55 0.70
CA PRO A 227 5.55 -4.80 0.68
C PRO A 227 6.51 -3.60 0.72
N GLU A 228 6.01 -2.39 0.70
CA GLU A 228 6.77 -1.20 0.29
C GLU A 228 8.00 -0.92 1.18
N ILE A 229 7.91 -1.17 2.49
CA ILE A 229 9.02 -0.89 3.41
C ILE A 229 10.25 -1.77 3.14
N MET A 230 10.04 -2.97 2.58
CA MET A 230 11.13 -3.89 2.22
C MET A 230 11.94 -3.39 1.02
N ASN A 231 11.43 -2.43 0.24
CA ASN A 231 12.22 -1.75 -0.79
C ASN A 231 13.15 -0.67 -0.22
N ILE A 232 12.93 -0.24 1.03
CA ILE A 232 13.62 0.90 1.67
C ILE A 232 14.62 0.43 2.73
N LEU A 233 14.18 -0.33 3.73
CA LEU A 233 15.03 -0.68 4.88
C LEU A 233 16.35 -1.38 4.49
N PRO A 234 16.40 -2.26 3.49
CA PRO A 234 17.66 -2.88 3.07
C PRO A 234 18.64 -1.92 2.38
N LEU A 235 18.20 -0.71 2.04
CA LEU A 235 19.02 0.37 1.51
C LEU A 235 19.45 1.36 2.59
N LEU A 236 19.01 1.20 3.84
CA LEU A 236 19.40 2.07 4.95
C LEU A 236 20.89 1.88 5.26
N GLU A 237 21.64 2.98 5.21
CA GLU A 237 23.07 3.01 5.57
C GLU A 237 23.25 3.29 7.07
N ASP A 238 22.32 4.02 7.68
CA ASP A 238 22.30 4.22 9.13
C ASP A 238 21.88 2.92 9.85
N ASP A 239 22.35 2.72 11.07
CA ASP A 239 21.84 1.63 11.92
C ASP A 239 20.36 1.88 12.24
N PHE A 240 19.50 0.92 11.89
CA PHE A 240 18.06 1.04 12.14
C PHE A 240 17.74 1.15 13.64
N VAL A 241 18.54 0.56 14.52
CA VAL A 241 18.38 0.68 15.98
C VAL A 241 18.64 2.13 16.42
N ASP A 242 19.67 2.78 15.87
CA ASP A 242 19.94 4.20 16.12
C ASP A 242 18.83 5.10 15.57
N VAL A 243 18.30 4.79 14.38
CA VAL A 243 17.12 5.48 13.83
C VAL A 243 15.92 5.33 14.77
N CYS A 244 15.71 4.15 15.34
CA CYS A 244 14.68 3.90 16.34
C CYS A 244 14.89 4.74 17.61
N HIS A 245 16.11 4.81 18.15
CA HIS A 245 16.43 5.66 19.30
C HIS A 245 16.20 7.15 19.00
N LYS A 246 16.66 7.65 17.85
CA LYS A 246 16.39 9.03 17.43
C LYS A 246 14.90 9.35 17.32
N MET A 247 14.07 8.39 16.89
CA MET A 247 12.61 8.54 16.91
C MET A 247 12.02 8.62 18.31
N LEU A 248 12.56 7.85 19.26
CA LEU A 248 12.14 7.91 20.66
C LEU A 248 12.53 9.23 21.31
N ASP A 249 13.72 9.73 20.98
CA ASP A 249 14.33 10.93 21.59
C ASP A 249 13.86 12.25 20.96
N GLY A 250 13.14 12.21 19.83
CA GLY A 250 12.67 13.43 19.15
C GLY A 250 13.77 14.15 18.35
N THR A 251 14.77 13.41 17.87
CA THR A 251 15.97 13.96 17.21
C THR A 251 16.20 13.43 15.79
N LEU A 252 15.24 12.71 15.20
CA LEU A 252 15.36 12.16 13.85
C LEU A 252 15.09 13.24 12.79
N THR A 253 16.15 13.86 12.29
CA THR A 253 16.06 14.92 11.28
C THR A 253 16.41 14.47 9.85
N ASN A 254 17.12 13.36 9.70
CA ASN A 254 17.45 12.77 8.41
C ASN A 254 17.77 11.26 8.55
N ILE A 255 17.82 10.59 7.42
CA ILE A 255 18.38 9.25 7.26
C ILE A 255 19.25 9.19 6.00
N LYS A 256 20.20 8.27 5.96
CA LYS A 256 21.02 7.97 4.79
C LYS A 256 20.60 6.66 4.14
N LEU A 257 20.42 6.72 2.82
CA LEU A 257 20.02 5.59 2.00
C LEU A 257 21.01 5.41 0.85
N LYS A 258 21.39 4.16 0.60
CA LYS A 258 22.14 3.74 -0.58
C LYS A 258 21.34 4.11 -1.83
N LYS A 259 22.02 4.77 -2.78
CA LYS A 259 21.46 5.05 -4.11
C LYS A 259 21.41 3.78 -4.95
N ALA A 260 20.33 3.03 -4.80
CA ALA A 260 20.06 1.83 -5.58
C ALA A 260 18.57 1.71 -5.88
N ALA A 261 18.26 1.00 -6.97
CA ALA A 261 16.91 0.52 -7.25
C ALA A 261 16.65 -0.79 -6.50
N SER A 262 15.40 -1.03 -6.16
CA SER A 262 14.99 -2.28 -5.52
C SER A 262 13.65 -2.75 -6.05
N VAL A 263 13.50 -4.06 -6.22
CA VAL A 263 12.28 -4.70 -6.72
C VAL A 263 11.97 -5.90 -5.85
N LEU A 264 10.74 -5.95 -5.33
CA LEU A 264 10.26 -7.02 -4.49
C LEU A 264 9.16 -7.78 -5.22
N THR A 265 9.25 -9.11 -5.22
CA THR A 265 8.22 -10.02 -5.74
C THR A 265 7.75 -10.95 -4.63
N TYR A 266 6.43 -11.06 -4.46
CA TYR A 266 5.84 -12.04 -3.55
C TYR A 266 5.53 -13.36 -4.26
N LYS A 267 5.95 -14.47 -3.65
CA LYS A 267 5.36 -15.79 -3.89
C LYS A 267 4.24 -16.04 -2.90
N VAL A 268 3.10 -16.48 -3.41
CA VAL A 268 1.85 -16.63 -2.66
C VAL A 268 1.20 -17.99 -2.99
N PRO A 269 0.39 -18.56 -2.08
CA PRO A 269 -0.34 -19.80 -2.37
C PRO A 269 -1.38 -19.56 -3.48
N PRO A 270 -1.77 -20.60 -4.23
CA PRO A 270 -2.66 -20.45 -5.38
C PRO A 270 -4.07 -19.98 -5.00
N ASN A 271 -4.49 -20.11 -3.75
CA ASN A 271 -5.77 -19.55 -3.29
C ASN A 271 -5.71 -18.03 -3.05
N TYR A 272 -4.52 -17.46 -2.81
CA TYR A 272 -4.38 -16.03 -2.61
C TYR A 272 -4.72 -15.29 -3.92
N GLY A 273 -5.61 -14.31 -3.84
CA GLY A 273 -6.12 -13.60 -5.02
C GLY A 273 -6.95 -14.47 -5.98
N GLY A 274 -7.36 -15.68 -5.59
CA GLY A 274 -8.24 -16.54 -6.40
C GLY A 274 -7.58 -17.23 -7.60
N TYR A 275 -6.24 -17.29 -7.66
CA TYR A 275 -5.50 -17.81 -8.81
C TYR A 275 -5.87 -19.26 -9.17
N MET A 276 -6.07 -20.14 -8.19
CA MET A 276 -6.47 -21.53 -8.40
C MET A 276 -7.84 -21.67 -9.06
N THR A 277 -8.75 -20.73 -8.78
CA THR A 277 -10.09 -20.69 -9.38
C THR A 277 -10.03 -20.13 -10.79
N THR A 278 -9.25 -19.06 -11.01
CA THR A 278 -9.16 -18.39 -12.32
C THR A 278 -8.29 -19.16 -13.32
N TYR A 279 -7.20 -19.77 -12.87
CA TYR A 279 -6.23 -20.49 -13.70
C TYR A 279 -5.95 -21.91 -13.18
N PRO A 280 -6.96 -22.78 -13.05
CA PRO A 280 -6.81 -24.10 -12.43
C PRO A 280 -5.81 -25.00 -13.16
N HIS A 281 -5.63 -24.80 -14.48
CA HIS A 281 -4.71 -25.55 -15.34
C HIS A 281 -3.24 -25.12 -15.17
N LEU A 282 -2.97 -23.97 -14.55
CA LEU A 282 -1.61 -23.50 -14.25
C LEU A 282 -1.15 -23.88 -12.84
N VAL A 283 -2.03 -24.49 -12.03
CA VAL A 283 -1.74 -24.86 -10.65
C VAL A 283 -1.50 -26.36 -10.55
N ASN A 284 -0.30 -26.75 -10.10
CA ASN A 284 -0.03 -28.12 -9.70
C ASN A 284 -0.68 -28.42 -8.34
N LYS A 285 -1.94 -28.87 -8.36
CA LYS A 285 -2.76 -29.11 -7.16
C LYS A 285 -2.13 -30.10 -6.18
N SER A 286 -1.39 -31.11 -6.66
CA SER A 286 -0.73 -32.08 -5.78
C SER A 286 0.41 -31.46 -4.96
N SER A 287 0.95 -30.32 -5.40
CA SER A 287 2.04 -29.62 -4.71
C SER A 287 1.59 -28.59 -3.68
N VAL A 288 0.28 -28.31 -3.57
CA VAL A 288 -0.25 -27.26 -2.68
C VAL A 288 0.13 -27.49 -1.22
N ASN A 289 0.13 -28.77 -0.79
CA ASN A 289 0.45 -29.16 0.59
C ASN A 289 1.89 -29.66 0.74
N ASN A 290 2.76 -29.45 -0.25
CA ASN A 290 4.17 -29.82 -0.14
C ASN A 290 4.93 -28.78 0.70
N PRO A 291 5.96 -29.20 1.46
CA PRO A 291 6.87 -28.27 2.11
C PRO A 291 7.48 -27.29 1.11
N VAL A 292 7.53 -26.02 1.48
CA VAL A 292 8.22 -24.95 0.75
C VAL A 292 9.71 -25.06 1.03
N ASP A 293 10.50 -25.15 -0.04
CA ASP A 293 11.96 -25.20 0.01
C ASP A 293 12.55 -23.87 -0.45
N LEU A 294 13.29 -23.24 0.46
CA LEU A 294 14.00 -21.97 0.24
C LEU A 294 15.51 -22.16 0.07
N SER A 295 16.02 -23.39 0.17
CA SER A 295 17.47 -23.68 0.18
C SER A 295 18.20 -23.06 -1.00
N LYS A 296 17.71 -23.28 -2.23
CA LYS A 296 18.31 -22.73 -3.45
C LYS A 296 18.28 -21.19 -3.48
N ALA A 297 17.19 -20.58 -3.03
CA ALA A 297 17.09 -19.13 -2.96
C ALA A 297 18.05 -18.55 -1.90
N ASN A 298 18.20 -19.22 -0.75
CA ASN A 298 19.15 -18.83 0.29
C ASN A 298 20.60 -19.01 -0.18
N SER A 299 20.92 -20.07 -0.92
CA SER A 299 22.25 -20.22 -1.54
C SER A 299 22.56 -19.13 -2.57
N LEU A 300 21.53 -18.56 -3.23
CA LEU A 300 21.72 -17.38 -4.09
C LEU A 300 22.05 -16.14 -3.26
N VAL A 301 21.46 -15.98 -2.07
CA VAL A 301 21.81 -14.89 -1.13
C VAL A 301 23.28 -14.95 -0.74
N GLU A 302 23.81 -16.13 -0.45
CA GLU A 302 25.23 -16.32 -0.13
C GLU A 302 26.16 -15.92 -1.28
N LYS A 303 25.73 -16.09 -2.53
CA LYS A 303 26.51 -15.74 -3.73
C LYS A 303 26.39 -14.27 -4.14
N CYS A 304 25.20 -13.69 -4.00
CA CYS A 304 24.87 -12.35 -4.45
C CYS A 304 24.94 -11.29 -3.33
N SER A 305 25.38 -11.67 -2.13
CA SER A 305 25.64 -10.77 -1.00
C SER A 305 24.43 -9.87 -0.65
N ASP A 306 24.62 -8.55 -0.55
CA ASP A 306 23.61 -7.55 -0.22
C ASP A 306 22.56 -7.32 -1.31
N ARG A 307 22.73 -7.91 -2.50
CA ARG A 307 21.88 -7.65 -3.67
C ARG A 307 20.58 -8.42 -3.70
N ILE A 308 20.42 -9.41 -2.83
CA ILE A 308 19.18 -10.19 -2.73
C ILE A 308 18.83 -10.43 -1.25
N ARG A 309 17.53 -10.43 -0.95
CA ARG A 309 16.98 -10.80 0.35
C ARG A 309 15.77 -11.71 0.16
N VAL A 310 15.62 -12.69 1.05
CA VAL A 310 14.48 -13.61 1.09
C VAL A 310 13.80 -13.42 2.45
N TYR A 311 12.53 -13.04 2.43
CA TYR A 311 11.74 -12.78 3.63
C TYR A 311 10.58 -13.78 3.73
N PRO A 312 10.72 -14.82 4.58
CA PRO A 312 9.59 -15.63 5.02
C PRO A 312 8.47 -14.76 5.60
N GLY A 313 7.24 -14.94 5.10
CA GLY A 313 6.04 -14.24 5.55
C GLY A 313 5.04 -15.20 6.19
N SER A 314 3.91 -15.41 5.51
CA SER A 314 2.83 -16.29 5.96
C SER A 314 3.18 -17.77 5.78
N MET A 315 4.06 -18.29 6.63
CA MET A 315 4.51 -19.68 6.66
C MET A 315 4.60 -20.22 8.08
N GLU A 316 4.57 -21.54 8.21
CA GLU A 316 4.66 -22.26 9.47
C GLU A 316 5.72 -23.35 9.37
N LYS A 317 6.57 -23.47 10.39
CA LYS A 317 7.51 -24.59 10.53
C LYS A 317 6.82 -25.72 11.29
N ARG A 318 6.84 -26.92 10.70
CA ARG A 318 6.38 -28.18 11.28
C ARG A 318 7.53 -29.19 11.28
N ASP A 319 7.37 -30.32 11.95
CA ASP A 319 8.39 -31.37 11.98
C ASP A 319 8.74 -31.90 10.58
N SER A 320 7.75 -31.91 9.67
CA SER A 320 7.90 -32.37 8.29
C SER A 320 8.36 -31.29 7.30
N GLY A 321 8.66 -30.06 7.75
CA GLY A 321 9.16 -28.97 6.91
C GLY A 321 8.44 -27.63 7.10
N ILE A 322 8.70 -26.69 6.20
CA ILE A 322 8.08 -25.35 6.22
C ILE A 322 6.89 -25.37 5.26
N PHE A 323 5.73 -24.87 5.66
CA PHE A 323 4.51 -24.87 4.84
C PHE A 323 3.98 -23.46 4.66
N ALA A 324 3.49 -23.14 3.46
CA ALA A 324 2.79 -21.91 3.22
C ALA A 324 1.40 -21.92 3.88
N LEU A 325 1.02 -20.78 4.46
CA LEU A 325 -0.33 -20.56 4.97
C LEU A 325 -1.20 -19.94 3.85
N ARG A 326 -2.14 -19.05 4.19
CA ARG A 326 -3.16 -18.55 3.24
C ARG A 326 -2.80 -17.21 2.58
N SER A 327 -1.77 -16.53 3.06
CA SER A 327 -1.41 -15.17 2.61
C SER A 327 -0.04 -15.17 1.91
N ARG A 328 0.53 -13.98 1.71
CA ARG A 328 1.84 -13.76 1.11
C ARG A 328 2.91 -14.60 1.81
N ALA A 329 3.43 -15.61 1.13
CA ALA A 329 4.24 -16.66 1.76
C ALA A 329 5.70 -16.27 1.86
N VAL A 330 6.30 -15.76 0.78
CA VAL A 330 7.72 -15.39 0.74
C VAL A 330 7.92 -14.17 -0.15
N ALA A 331 8.58 -13.14 0.38
CA ALA A 331 9.01 -11.98 -0.38
C ALA A 331 10.46 -12.16 -0.84
N ILE A 332 10.76 -11.82 -2.09
CA ILE A 332 12.10 -11.85 -2.65
C ILE A 332 12.39 -10.43 -3.12
N LEU A 333 13.44 -9.84 -2.57
CA LEU A 333 13.89 -8.50 -2.93
C LEU A 333 15.19 -8.62 -3.71
N GLY A 334 15.24 -8.02 -4.90
CA GLY A 334 16.48 -7.74 -5.61
C GLY A 334 16.86 -6.27 -5.51
N ILE A 335 18.15 -5.99 -5.45
CA ILE A 335 18.75 -4.65 -5.37
C ILE A 335 19.78 -4.50 -6.50
N GLY A 336 19.75 -3.37 -7.20
CA GLY A 336 20.71 -3.11 -8.26
C GLY A 336 20.80 -1.68 -8.72
N ASP A 337 21.64 -1.48 -9.73
CA ASP A 337 21.96 -0.16 -10.29
C ASP A 337 20.93 0.28 -11.33
N SER A 338 19.85 -0.50 -11.50
CA SER A 338 18.67 -0.20 -12.30
C SER A 338 17.49 -1.04 -11.83
N ILE A 339 16.26 -0.60 -12.15
CA ILE A 339 15.05 -1.37 -11.86
C ILE A 339 15.08 -2.71 -12.59
N GLU A 340 15.56 -2.76 -13.82
CA GLU A 340 15.67 -3.99 -14.62
C GLU A 340 16.59 -5.02 -13.97
N GLU A 341 17.72 -4.58 -13.44
CA GLU A 341 18.67 -5.46 -12.77
C GLU A 341 18.12 -5.98 -11.43
N ALA A 342 17.58 -5.08 -10.60
CA ALA A 342 16.91 -5.43 -9.35
C ALA A 342 15.76 -6.43 -9.59
N ARG A 343 14.96 -6.21 -10.64
CA ARG A 343 13.89 -7.12 -11.07
C ARG A 343 14.43 -8.48 -11.49
N LYS A 344 15.51 -8.53 -12.28
CA LYS A 344 16.12 -9.79 -12.71
C LYS A 344 16.51 -10.65 -11.50
N ILE A 345 17.19 -10.04 -10.52
CA ILE A 345 17.61 -10.71 -9.28
C ILE A 345 16.40 -11.21 -8.48
N SER A 346 15.39 -10.35 -8.30
CA SER A 346 14.14 -10.71 -7.59
C SER A 346 13.45 -11.92 -8.22
N LEU A 347 13.30 -11.92 -9.55
CA LEU A 347 12.63 -13.00 -10.27
C LEU A 347 13.46 -14.28 -10.32
N GLU A 348 14.79 -14.18 -10.39
CA GLU A 348 15.69 -15.34 -10.28
C GLU A 348 15.53 -16.02 -8.92
N GLY A 349 15.58 -15.26 -7.82
CA GLY A 349 15.34 -15.81 -6.48
C GLY A 349 13.95 -16.41 -6.31
N ALA A 350 12.91 -15.76 -6.85
CA ALA A 350 11.56 -16.31 -6.85
C ALA A 350 11.45 -17.62 -7.65
N GLY A 351 12.19 -17.75 -8.75
CA GLY A 351 12.25 -18.96 -9.57
C GLY A 351 12.90 -20.15 -8.87
N LEU A 352 13.75 -19.91 -7.87
CA LEU A 352 14.46 -20.96 -7.12
C LEU A 352 13.64 -21.55 -5.97
N ILE A 353 12.55 -20.91 -5.56
CA ILE A 353 11.66 -21.41 -4.49
C ILE A 353 10.73 -22.47 -5.06
N SER A 354 10.70 -23.63 -4.41
CA SER A 354 9.84 -24.77 -4.78
C SER A 354 8.91 -25.19 -3.64
N GLY A 355 7.91 -26.02 -3.93
CA GLY A 355 6.91 -26.46 -2.94
C GLY A 355 5.73 -25.49 -2.75
N GLY A 356 4.69 -25.95 -2.03
CA GLY A 356 3.47 -25.18 -1.75
C GLY A 356 2.63 -24.75 -2.95
N ALA A 357 2.97 -25.20 -4.16
CA ALA A 357 2.43 -24.69 -5.44
C ALA A 357 2.43 -23.15 -5.52
N LEU A 358 3.44 -22.51 -4.91
CA LEU A 358 3.53 -21.06 -4.81
C LEU A 358 3.69 -20.42 -6.19
N TRP A 359 2.98 -19.32 -6.43
CA TRP A 359 3.05 -18.54 -7.66
C TRP A 359 3.32 -17.07 -7.37
N SER A 360 3.74 -16.31 -8.37
CA SER A 360 3.97 -14.87 -8.28
C SER A 360 3.58 -14.19 -9.59
N ARG A 361 3.37 -12.87 -9.55
CA ARG A 361 3.39 -12.06 -10.77
C ARG A 361 4.79 -12.08 -11.39
N THR A 362 4.85 -11.99 -12.70
CA THR A 362 6.11 -11.93 -13.46
C THR A 362 6.35 -10.55 -14.08
N ASP A 363 5.40 -9.63 -13.98
CA ASP A 363 5.45 -8.30 -14.58
C ASP A 363 5.74 -7.17 -13.56
N ILE A 364 6.01 -7.52 -12.29
CA ILE A 364 6.45 -6.57 -11.27
C ILE A 364 7.66 -5.79 -11.78
N ALA A 365 7.55 -4.45 -11.76
CA ALA A 365 8.55 -3.51 -12.27
C ALA A 365 9.01 -3.79 -13.72
N SER A 366 8.17 -4.42 -14.54
CA SER A 366 8.53 -4.66 -15.94
C SER A 366 8.65 -3.35 -16.71
N LYS A 367 9.62 -3.29 -17.63
CA LYS A 367 9.85 -2.11 -18.49
C LYS A 367 8.58 -1.66 -19.20
N THR A 368 7.79 -2.60 -19.73
CA THR A 368 6.51 -2.31 -20.39
C THR A 368 5.51 -1.65 -19.44
N HIS A 369 5.41 -2.12 -18.19
CA HIS A 369 4.50 -1.55 -17.20
C HIS A 369 4.93 -0.13 -16.81
N ILE A 370 6.23 0.07 -16.56
CA ILE A 370 6.78 1.39 -16.22
C ILE A 370 6.59 2.38 -17.37
N LEU A 371 6.88 1.99 -18.61
CA LEU A 371 6.66 2.84 -19.79
C LEU A 371 5.18 3.21 -19.95
N ARG A 372 4.26 2.28 -19.71
CA ARG A 372 2.82 2.57 -19.74
C ARG A 372 2.44 3.63 -18.72
N SER A 373 2.99 3.58 -17.51
CA SER A 373 2.74 4.59 -16.48
C SER A 373 3.37 5.94 -16.80
N ILE A 374 4.57 5.96 -17.39
CA ILE A 374 5.18 7.19 -17.91
C ILE A 374 4.28 7.82 -18.97
N SER A 375 3.90 7.07 -20.01
CA SER A 375 3.04 7.58 -21.09
C SER A 375 1.67 8.02 -20.61
N LYS A 376 1.08 7.32 -19.62
CA LYS A 376 -0.18 7.74 -18.99
C LYS A 376 -0.01 9.10 -18.31
N MET A 377 1.04 9.30 -17.53
CA MET A 377 1.29 10.57 -16.86
C MET A 377 1.60 11.70 -17.84
N GLU A 378 2.34 11.43 -18.92
CA GLU A 378 2.58 12.40 -19.99
C GLU A 378 1.26 12.87 -20.63
N LEU A 379 0.35 11.94 -20.96
CA LEU A 379 -0.97 12.26 -21.49
C LEU A 379 -1.83 13.06 -20.51
N LEU A 380 -1.79 12.71 -19.22
CA LEU A 380 -2.53 13.44 -18.19
C LEU A 380 -2.00 14.87 -18.01
N ARG A 381 -0.69 15.09 -18.19
CA ARG A 381 -0.07 16.41 -18.14
C ARG A 381 -0.35 17.23 -19.39
N SER A 382 -0.34 16.63 -20.58
CA SER A 382 -0.58 17.35 -21.85
C SER A 382 -2.01 17.83 -22.00
N ASN A 383 -2.96 17.15 -21.34
CA ASN A 383 -4.36 17.50 -21.37
C ASN A 383 -4.77 18.50 -20.27
N LYS A 384 -3.82 19.13 -19.56
CA LYS A 384 -4.10 20.11 -18.49
C LYS A 384 -4.54 21.46 -19.01
#